data_AF-A0A521ZDW6-F1
#
_entry.id   AF-A0A521ZDW6-F1
#
_cell.length_a   1.000
_cell.length_b   1.000
_cell.length_c   1.000
_cell.angle_alpha   90.00
_cell.angle_beta   90.00
_cell.angle_gamma   90.00
#
_symmetry.space_group_name_H-M   'P 1'
#
loop_
_entity.id
_entity.type
_entity.pdbx_description
1 polymer ?
#
loop_
_entity_poly.entity_id
_entity_poly.type
_entity_poly.pdbx_seq_one_letter_code
_entity_poly.pdbx_strand_id
1 'polypeptide(L)'
;MLPPSHTNKSPEEIIGQNSQFNSVGYLYRAVSWLDYFERMDQFPALLYACIEGRFGIEYLLFEELVIGTGANLSRQDYEKCLEERTKLKKAIDRLIPDYEKLQQFTSALIAVEPQAPKLIYWKPKDLMKSWGKLSEYLHWLGVRGETTEVASWRTTAYIDVRQTLLPIWEKITSGQSGFMHPDNMNAEIREVWLAFKGGKTDLEGAKIRMNILKPHLIKKYEKQHHKSGR
;
A
#
# COMPACT_ATOMS: atom_id res chain seq x y z
N MET A 1 -10.62 -11.95 6.28
CA MET A 1 -11.28 -12.21 4.98
C MET A 1 -10.21 -12.77 4.05
N LEU A 2 -10.43 -13.93 3.42
CA LEU A 2 -9.46 -14.47 2.46
C LEU A 2 -9.44 -13.57 1.22
N PRO A 3 -8.26 -13.33 0.60
CA PRO A 3 -8.20 -12.54 -0.61
C PRO A 3 -8.99 -13.24 -1.74
N PRO A 4 -9.67 -12.46 -2.60
CA PRO A 4 -10.41 -13.04 -3.72
C PRO A 4 -9.46 -13.77 -4.67
N SER A 5 -9.89 -14.92 -5.19
CA SER A 5 -9.10 -15.63 -6.20
C SER A 5 -9.09 -14.85 -7.51
N HIS A 6 -7.89 -14.55 -8.01
CA HIS A 6 -7.65 -13.84 -9.27
C HIS A 6 -7.41 -14.79 -10.46
N THR A 7 -7.25 -16.09 -10.21
CA THR A 7 -6.93 -17.06 -11.25
C THR A 7 -8.19 -17.57 -11.95
N ASN A 8 -8.02 -17.99 -13.21
CA ASN A 8 -9.07 -18.60 -14.03
C ASN A 8 -10.33 -17.75 -14.17
N LYS A 9 -10.18 -16.43 -14.30
CA LYS A 9 -11.30 -15.50 -14.49
C LYS A 9 -11.60 -15.23 -15.96
N SER A 10 -12.88 -15.12 -16.30
CA SER A 10 -13.32 -14.59 -17.60
C SER A 10 -13.26 -13.05 -17.59
N PRO A 11 -13.21 -12.38 -18.77
CA PRO A 11 -13.30 -10.93 -18.87
C PRO A 11 -14.50 -10.34 -18.11
N GLU A 12 -15.66 -10.98 -18.23
CA GLU A 12 -16.90 -10.56 -17.56
C GLU A 12 -16.79 -10.70 -16.03
N GLU A 13 -16.12 -11.74 -15.54
CA GLU A 13 -15.87 -11.91 -14.10
C GLU A 13 -14.87 -10.89 -13.56
N ILE A 14 -13.82 -10.57 -14.33
CA ILE A 14 -12.80 -9.57 -13.96
C ILE A 14 -13.44 -8.19 -13.82
N ILE A 15 -14.33 -7.82 -14.76
CA ILE A 15 -15.00 -6.52 -14.78
C ILE A 15 -16.19 -6.50 -13.80
N GLY A 16 -16.92 -7.61 -13.69
CA GLY A 16 -18.19 -7.72 -12.95
C GLY A 16 -18.06 -7.97 -11.46
N GLN A 17 -16.90 -8.38 -10.94
CA GLN A 17 -16.69 -8.45 -9.49
C GLN A 17 -16.77 -7.05 -8.88
N ASN A 18 -17.80 -6.85 -8.04
CA ASN A 18 -18.16 -5.61 -7.33
C ASN A 18 -16.96 -4.70 -7.00
N SER A 19 -16.65 -3.84 -7.98
CA SER A 19 -16.25 -2.44 -7.98
C SER A 19 -15.66 -1.86 -6.69
N GLN A 20 -14.75 -2.56 -6.02
CA GLN A 20 -13.92 -1.89 -5.03
C GLN A 20 -13.02 -0.92 -5.79
N PHE A 21 -13.42 0.34 -5.86
CA PHE A 21 -12.64 1.46 -6.39
C PHE A 21 -11.55 1.87 -5.39
N ASN A 22 -10.76 0.89 -4.96
CA ASN A 22 -9.64 1.02 -4.04
C ASN A 22 -8.43 0.28 -4.62
N SER A 23 -7.27 0.45 -3.99
CA SER A 23 -6.03 -0.18 -4.45
C SER A 23 -6.16 -1.69 -4.66
N VAL A 24 -6.85 -2.39 -3.75
CA VAL A 24 -7.06 -3.85 -3.79
C VAL A 24 -7.84 -4.27 -5.03
N GLY A 25 -8.95 -3.60 -5.34
CA GLY A 25 -9.79 -3.95 -6.49
C GLY A 25 -9.09 -3.73 -7.83
N TYR A 26 -8.35 -2.63 -7.97
CA TYR A 26 -7.51 -2.39 -9.16
C TYR A 26 -6.40 -3.44 -9.29
N LEU A 27 -5.68 -3.74 -8.21
CA LEU A 27 -4.62 -4.75 -8.23
C LEU A 27 -5.15 -6.16 -8.50
N TYR A 28 -6.33 -6.48 -7.97
CA TYR A 28 -7.04 -7.72 -8.28
C TYR A 28 -7.30 -7.85 -9.78
N ARG A 29 -7.89 -6.84 -10.41
CA ARG A 29 -8.14 -6.85 -11.86
C ARG A 29 -6.85 -6.95 -12.64
N ALA A 30 -5.80 -6.25 -12.19
CA ALA A 30 -4.48 -6.29 -12.82
C ALA A 30 -3.91 -7.72 -12.87
N VAL A 31 -3.88 -8.43 -11.74
CA VAL A 31 -3.37 -9.81 -11.70
C VAL A 31 -4.31 -10.82 -12.37
N SER A 32 -5.61 -10.54 -12.43
CA SER A 32 -6.57 -11.40 -13.12
C SER A 32 -6.45 -11.28 -14.66
N TRP A 33 -6.22 -10.07 -15.17
CA TRP A 33 -5.90 -9.86 -16.58
C TRP A 33 -4.57 -10.49 -16.98
N LEU A 34 -3.60 -10.50 -16.07
CA LEU A 34 -2.32 -11.15 -16.28
C LEU A 34 -2.45 -12.68 -16.37
N ASP A 35 -3.24 -13.31 -15.47
CA ASP A 35 -3.60 -14.73 -15.55
C ASP A 35 -4.35 -15.05 -16.86
N TYR A 36 -5.29 -14.20 -17.25
CA TYR A 36 -6.01 -14.36 -18.52
C TYR A 36 -5.07 -14.31 -19.72
N PHE A 37 -4.10 -13.38 -19.73
CA PHE A 37 -3.07 -13.31 -20.77
C PHE A 37 -2.25 -14.61 -20.83
N GLU A 38 -1.80 -15.13 -19.69
CA GLU A 38 -1.01 -16.39 -19.62
C GLU A 38 -1.76 -17.57 -20.26
N ARG A 39 -3.08 -17.64 -20.07
CA ARG A 39 -3.91 -18.73 -20.60
C ARG A 39 -4.30 -18.57 -22.07
N MET A 40 -4.52 -17.33 -22.53
CA MET A 40 -5.18 -17.05 -23.82
C MET A 40 -4.28 -16.36 -24.86
N ASP A 41 -3.08 -15.90 -24.46
CA ASP A 41 -2.13 -15.11 -25.27
C ASP A 41 -2.76 -13.89 -26.00
N GLN A 42 -3.76 -13.26 -25.35
CA GLN A 42 -4.44 -12.08 -25.89
C GLN A 42 -3.75 -10.81 -25.42
N PHE A 43 -2.92 -10.19 -26.28
CA PHE A 43 -2.14 -9.00 -25.92
C PHE A 43 -2.93 -7.85 -25.24
N PRO A 44 -4.19 -7.54 -25.63
CA PRO A 44 -5.00 -6.55 -24.91
C PRO A 44 -5.14 -6.83 -23.41
N ALA A 45 -5.17 -8.10 -22.99
CA ALA A 45 -5.21 -8.46 -21.57
C ALA A 45 -3.95 -8.01 -20.82
N LEU A 46 -2.77 -8.11 -21.45
CA LEU A 46 -1.53 -7.59 -20.86
C LEU A 46 -1.57 -6.05 -20.72
N LEU A 47 -2.18 -5.35 -21.69
CA LEU A 47 -2.41 -3.90 -21.58
C LEU A 47 -3.35 -3.56 -20.42
N TYR A 48 -4.47 -4.28 -20.29
CA TYR A 48 -5.39 -4.09 -19.17
C TYR A 48 -4.72 -4.37 -17.83
N ALA A 49 -3.87 -5.40 -17.73
CA ALA A 49 -3.08 -5.67 -16.53
C ALA A 49 -2.20 -4.47 -16.16
N CYS A 50 -1.53 -3.85 -17.13
CA CYS A 50 -0.70 -2.68 -16.91
C CYS A 50 -1.52 -1.44 -16.49
N ILE A 51 -2.67 -1.19 -17.14
CA ILE A 51 -3.55 -0.05 -16.82
C ILE A 51 -4.10 -0.18 -15.40
N GLU A 52 -4.72 -1.31 -15.09
CA GLU A 52 -5.30 -1.58 -13.77
C GLU A 52 -4.22 -1.57 -12.68
N GLY A 53 -3.04 -2.14 -12.97
CA GLY A 53 -1.91 -2.14 -12.05
C GLY A 53 -1.39 -0.74 -11.73
N ARG A 54 -1.33 0.15 -12.72
CA ARG A 54 -0.97 1.56 -12.50
C ARG A 54 -1.98 2.27 -11.62
N PHE A 55 -3.27 2.13 -11.91
CA PHE A 55 -4.31 2.70 -11.06
C PHE A 55 -4.28 2.14 -9.65
N GLY A 56 -4.06 0.83 -9.49
CA GLY A 56 -3.93 0.21 -8.18
C GLY A 56 -2.78 0.80 -7.36
N ILE A 57 -1.62 1.05 -7.99
CA ILE A 57 -0.49 1.71 -7.35
C ILE A 57 -0.79 3.18 -7.01
N GLU A 58 -1.44 3.92 -7.90
CA GLU A 58 -1.82 5.32 -7.66
C GLU A 58 -2.79 5.43 -6.47
N TYR A 59 -3.82 4.58 -6.43
CA TYR A 59 -4.76 4.50 -5.31
C TYR A 59 -4.04 4.09 -4.03
N LEU A 60 -3.11 3.14 -4.09
CA LEU A 60 -2.34 2.72 -2.93
C LEU A 60 -1.49 3.85 -2.36
N LEU A 61 -0.80 4.61 -3.21
CA LEU A 61 -0.05 5.81 -2.78
C LEU A 61 -0.98 6.86 -2.16
N PHE A 62 -2.18 7.03 -2.70
CA PHE A 62 -3.16 7.95 -2.16
C PHE A 62 -3.71 7.49 -0.81
N GLU A 63 -4.01 6.20 -0.66
CA GLU A 63 -4.40 5.59 0.62
C GLU A 63 -3.32 5.80 1.68
N GLU A 64 -2.04 5.56 1.35
CA GLU A 64 -0.91 5.83 2.26
C GLU A 64 -0.82 7.29 2.68
N LEU A 65 -1.12 8.22 1.77
CA LEU A 65 -1.18 9.65 2.09
C LEU A 65 -2.32 9.98 3.06
N VAL A 66 -3.52 9.46 2.82
CA VAL A 66 -4.68 9.66 3.69
C VAL A 66 -4.44 9.05 5.08
N ILE A 67 -3.92 7.82 5.14
CA ILE A 67 -3.62 7.14 6.40
C ILE A 67 -2.51 7.90 7.16
N GLY A 68 -1.43 8.28 6.48
CA GLY A 68 -0.31 8.95 7.14
C GLY A 68 -0.62 10.36 7.62
N THR A 69 -1.59 11.04 7.03
CA THR A 69 -2.12 12.33 7.52
C THR A 69 -3.19 12.17 8.60
N GLY A 70 -3.47 10.94 9.04
CA GLY A 70 -4.52 10.66 10.04
C GLY A 70 -5.92 11.05 9.56
N ALA A 71 -6.18 10.89 8.26
CA ALA A 71 -7.41 11.33 7.58
C ALA A 71 -7.66 12.85 7.60
N ASN A 72 -6.62 13.67 7.85
CA ASN A 72 -6.70 15.14 7.88
C ASN A 72 -6.12 15.80 6.61
N LEU A 73 -6.18 15.11 5.46
CA LEU A 73 -5.71 15.68 4.19
C LEU A 73 -6.59 16.86 3.77
N SER A 74 -6.01 18.05 3.68
CA SER A 74 -6.75 19.25 3.26
C SER A 74 -7.13 19.18 1.78
N ARG A 75 -8.24 19.84 1.40
CA ARG A 75 -8.64 19.96 -0.02
C ARG A 75 -7.54 20.61 -0.88
N GLN A 76 -6.86 21.62 -0.33
CA GLN A 76 -5.78 22.30 -1.04
C GLN A 76 -4.58 21.37 -1.29
N ASP A 77 -4.24 20.51 -0.32
CA ASP A 77 -3.17 19.52 -0.49
C ASP A 77 -3.58 18.41 -1.46
N TYR A 78 -4.85 18.01 -1.44
CA TYR A 78 -5.41 17.09 -2.42
C TYR A 78 -5.33 17.66 -3.84
N GLU A 79 -5.79 18.89 -4.06
CA GLU A 79 -5.75 19.56 -5.38
C GLU A 79 -4.31 19.66 -5.90
N LYS A 80 -3.34 19.99 -5.02
CA LYS A 80 -1.92 19.97 -5.38
C LYS A 80 -1.42 18.58 -5.82
N CYS A 81 -1.98 17.49 -5.29
CA CYS A 81 -1.61 16.14 -5.71
C CYS A 81 -2.14 15.79 -7.12
N LEU A 82 -3.26 16.39 -7.55
CA LEU A 82 -3.87 16.12 -8.86
C LEU A 82 -3.07 16.70 -10.04
N GLU A 83 -2.33 17.78 -9.81
CA GLU A 83 -1.70 18.54 -10.90
C GLU A 83 -0.48 17.85 -11.53
N GLU A 84 0.20 16.91 -10.86
CA GLU A 84 1.36 16.19 -11.43
C GLU A 84 1.56 14.77 -10.88
N ARG A 85 1.87 13.82 -11.77
CA ARG A 85 2.13 12.40 -11.46
C ARG A 85 3.23 12.15 -10.42
N THR A 86 4.26 13.01 -10.34
CA THR A 86 5.36 12.85 -9.37
C THR A 86 5.09 13.52 -8.01
N LYS A 87 3.98 14.26 -7.88
CA LYS A 87 3.65 15.00 -6.66
C LYS A 87 3.13 14.12 -5.53
N LEU A 88 2.55 12.94 -5.79
CA LEU A 88 2.07 12.05 -4.70
C LEU A 88 3.21 11.60 -3.78
N LYS A 89 4.34 11.14 -4.33
CA LYS A 89 5.53 10.82 -3.53
C LYS A 89 6.01 12.06 -2.75
N LYS A 90 6.13 13.21 -3.42
CA LYS A 90 6.56 14.46 -2.77
C LYS A 90 5.59 14.91 -1.68
N ALA A 91 4.29 14.68 -1.86
CA ALA A 91 3.25 14.99 -0.90
C ALA A 91 3.38 14.09 0.33
N ILE A 92 3.62 12.79 0.16
CA ILE A 92 3.92 11.88 1.27
C ILE A 92 5.17 12.36 2.04
N ASP A 93 6.27 12.62 1.32
CA ASP A 93 7.53 13.08 1.93
C ASP A 93 7.34 14.40 2.72
N ARG A 94 6.49 15.31 2.23
CA ARG A 94 6.22 16.62 2.83
C ARG A 94 5.22 16.57 3.99
N LEU A 95 4.11 15.85 3.81
CA LEU A 95 2.97 15.85 4.73
C LEU A 95 3.13 14.83 5.85
N ILE A 96 3.98 13.82 5.65
CA ILE A 96 4.26 12.76 6.62
C ILE A 96 5.76 12.73 6.88
N PRO A 97 6.31 13.77 7.54
CA PRO A 97 7.73 13.79 7.88
C PRO A 97 8.07 12.58 8.74
N ASP A 98 9.23 11.98 8.48
CA ASP A 98 9.68 10.76 9.16
C ASP A 98 8.81 9.51 8.88
N TYR A 99 8.11 9.44 7.74
CA TYR A 99 7.27 8.32 7.31
C TYR A 99 7.88 6.92 7.59
N GLU A 100 9.14 6.70 7.22
CA GLU A 100 9.82 5.42 7.47
C GLU A 100 10.06 5.14 8.97
N LYS A 101 10.37 6.16 9.78
CA LYS A 101 10.50 5.97 11.23
C LYS A 101 9.14 5.68 11.85
N LEU A 102 8.09 6.34 11.38
CA LEU A 102 6.72 6.11 11.87
C LEU A 102 6.25 4.69 11.55
N GLN A 103 6.60 4.16 10.36
CA GLN A 103 6.42 2.76 10.00
C GLN A 103 7.12 1.82 11.00
N GLN A 104 8.41 2.02 11.22
CA GLN A 104 9.20 1.19 12.13
C GLN A 104 8.65 1.21 13.55
N PHE A 105 8.30 2.41 14.04
CA PHE A 105 7.76 2.59 15.38
C PHE A 105 6.38 1.95 15.53
N THR A 106 5.48 2.15 14.57
CA THR A 106 4.16 1.50 14.56
C THR A 106 4.30 -0.02 14.54
N SER A 107 5.25 -0.55 13.75
CA SER A 107 5.52 -1.98 13.71
C SER A 107 6.02 -2.53 15.04
N ALA A 108 6.88 -1.79 15.74
CA ALA A 108 7.35 -2.15 17.06
C ALA A 108 6.22 -2.13 18.10
N LEU A 109 5.34 -1.13 18.02
CA LEU A 109 4.18 -1.02 18.91
C LEU A 109 3.21 -2.19 18.72
N ILE A 110 2.92 -2.56 17.47
CA ILE A 110 2.01 -3.67 17.18
C ILE A 110 2.61 -5.02 17.57
N ALA A 111 3.93 -5.18 17.45
CA ALA A 111 4.60 -6.40 17.89
C ALA A 111 4.46 -6.65 19.40
N VAL A 112 4.21 -5.61 20.21
CA VAL A 112 3.94 -5.77 21.65
C VAL A 112 2.46 -6.02 21.97
N GLU A 113 1.57 -5.97 20.97
CA GLU A 113 0.13 -6.20 21.09
C GLU A 113 -0.30 -7.48 20.35
N PRO A 114 -0.46 -8.63 21.05
CA PRO A 114 -0.75 -9.91 20.40
C PRO A 114 -2.05 -9.98 19.60
N GLN A 115 -2.99 -9.06 19.85
CA GLN A 115 -4.30 -9.00 19.18
C GLN A 115 -4.34 -7.98 18.04
N ALA A 116 -3.26 -7.22 17.83
CA ALA A 116 -3.24 -6.20 16.79
C ALA A 116 -3.20 -6.84 15.39
N PRO A 117 -3.85 -6.21 14.39
CA PRO A 117 -3.85 -6.71 13.03
C PRO A 117 -2.43 -6.70 12.45
N LYS A 118 -2.12 -7.67 11.60
CA LYS A 118 -0.85 -7.69 10.87
C LYS A 118 -0.80 -6.49 9.92
N LEU A 119 0.15 -5.59 10.15
CA LEU A 119 0.39 -4.47 9.25
C LEU A 119 1.36 -4.80 8.13
N ILE A 120 1.14 -4.14 7.00
CA ILE A 120 2.04 -4.08 5.85
C ILE A 120 2.44 -2.62 5.61
N TYR A 121 3.65 -2.42 5.11
CA TYR A 121 4.19 -1.09 4.90
C TYR A 121 4.68 -0.93 3.48
N TRP A 122 4.40 0.22 2.89
CA TRP A 122 4.79 0.52 1.52
C TRP A 122 5.94 1.50 1.49
N LYS A 123 6.82 1.34 0.51
CA LYS A 123 7.86 2.31 0.20
C LYS A 123 7.42 3.07 -1.03
N PRO A 124 7.06 4.36 -0.94
CA PRO A 124 6.57 5.13 -2.08
C PRO A 124 7.52 5.09 -3.28
N LYS A 125 8.84 5.05 -3.03
CA LYS A 125 9.85 4.92 -4.08
C LYS A 125 9.73 3.63 -4.88
N ASP A 126 9.48 2.51 -4.20
CA ASP A 126 9.37 1.19 -4.84
C ASP A 126 8.06 1.10 -5.63
N LEU A 127 6.97 1.64 -5.08
CA LEU A 127 5.69 1.76 -5.78
C LEU A 127 5.82 2.61 -7.06
N MET A 128 6.50 3.76 -6.99
CA MET A 128 6.75 4.58 -8.18
C MET A 128 7.62 3.88 -9.23
N LYS A 129 8.59 3.06 -8.80
CA LYS A 129 9.39 2.23 -9.73
C LYS A 129 8.50 1.22 -10.45
N SER A 130 7.65 0.51 -9.72
CA SER A 130 6.67 -0.43 -10.28
C SER A 130 5.69 0.27 -11.23
N TRP A 131 5.18 1.45 -10.85
CA TRP A 131 4.30 2.25 -11.69
C TRP A 131 4.98 2.66 -13.00
N GLY A 132 6.25 3.07 -12.94
CA GLY A 132 7.05 3.43 -14.12
C GLY A 132 7.24 2.23 -15.04
N LYS A 133 7.58 1.07 -14.46
CA LYS A 133 7.76 -0.18 -15.20
C LYS A 133 6.49 -0.62 -15.94
N LEU A 134 5.32 -0.52 -15.31
CA LEU A 134 4.04 -0.80 -15.98
C LEU A 134 3.72 0.22 -17.08
N SER A 135 4.13 1.48 -16.88
CA SER A 135 3.90 2.55 -17.87
C SER A 135 4.70 2.34 -19.15
N GLU A 136 5.89 1.75 -19.06
CA GLU A 136 6.70 1.41 -20.24
C GLU A 136 5.85 0.61 -21.24
N TYR A 137 5.13 -0.41 -20.81
CA TYR A 137 4.39 -1.30 -21.71
C TYR A 137 3.14 -0.70 -22.37
N LEU A 138 2.72 0.51 -21.98
CA LEU A 138 1.50 1.15 -22.50
C LEU A 138 1.73 2.00 -23.75
N HIS A 139 2.98 2.33 -24.09
CA HIS A 139 3.31 3.27 -25.15
C HIS A 139 3.79 2.62 -26.46
N TRP A 140 3.87 1.29 -26.53
CA TRP A 140 4.51 0.56 -27.64
C TRP A 140 3.60 0.24 -28.85
N LEU A 141 2.35 0.70 -28.85
CA LEU A 141 1.45 0.53 -29.99
C LEU A 141 1.95 1.20 -31.29
N GLY A 142 2.95 2.09 -31.19
CA GLY A 142 3.53 2.79 -32.34
C GLY A 142 4.46 1.98 -33.24
N VAL A 143 4.98 0.82 -32.78
CA VAL A 143 5.92 -0.01 -33.55
C VAL A 143 5.59 -1.49 -33.39
N ARG A 144 4.40 -1.88 -33.84
CA ARG A 144 3.82 -3.22 -33.60
C ARG A 144 4.70 -4.38 -34.06
N GLY A 145 5.37 -4.24 -35.22
CA GLY A 145 6.23 -5.27 -35.81
C GLY A 145 7.52 -5.55 -35.04
N GLU A 146 7.90 -4.69 -34.09
CA GLU A 146 9.05 -4.89 -33.20
C GLU A 146 8.64 -5.21 -31.76
N THR A 147 7.32 -5.14 -31.47
CA THR A 147 6.80 -5.19 -30.10
C THR A 147 5.64 -6.18 -29.99
N THR A 148 4.40 -5.71 -30.15
CA THR A 148 3.17 -6.44 -29.86
C THR A 148 2.96 -7.65 -30.77
N GLU A 149 3.59 -7.69 -31.94
CA GLU A 149 3.53 -8.82 -32.88
C GLU A 149 4.73 -9.77 -32.72
N VAL A 150 5.71 -9.41 -31.90
CA VAL A 150 6.93 -10.20 -31.67
C VAL A 150 6.76 -11.05 -30.41
N ALA A 151 6.77 -12.38 -30.58
CA ALA A 151 6.55 -13.31 -29.48
C ALA A 151 7.54 -13.15 -28.32
N SER A 152 8.84 -13.00 -28.60
CA SER A 152 9.87 -12.82 -27.56
C SER A 152 9.69 -11.53 -26.76
N TRP A 153 9.25 -10.45 -27.43
CA TRP A 153 8.93 -9.20 -26.77
C TRP A 153 7.71 -9.36 -25.85
N ARG A 154 6.65 -10.02 -26.32
CA ARG A 154 5.45 -10.31 -25.50
C ARG A 154 5.79 -11.15 -24.27
N THR A 155 6.62 -12.18 -24.41
CA THR A 155 7.09 -13.00 -23.29
C THR A 155 7.88 -12.17 -22.28
N THR A 156 8.77 -11.29 -22.75
CA THR A 156 9.53 -10.39 -21.87
C THR A 156 8.60 -9.43 -21.13
N ALA A 157 7.65 -8.82 -21.84
CA ALA A 157 6.66 -7.93 -21.24
C ALA A 157 5.80 -8.66 -20.19
N TYR A 158 5.35 -9.87 -20.47
CA TYR A 158 4.63 -10.70 -19.51
C TYR A 158 5.44 -10.97 -18.24
N ILE A 159 6.69 -11.41 -18.37
CA ILE A 159 7.57 -11.69 -17.23
C ILE A 159 7.76 -10.44 -16.37
N ASP A 160 8.05 -9.31 -17.00
CA ASP A 160 8.31 -8.05 -16.30
C ASP A 160 7.05 -7.53 -15.58
N VAL A 161 5.89 -7.59 -16.23
CA VAL A 161 4.60 -7.21 -15.61
C VAL A 161 4.25 -8.15 -14.46
N ARG A 162 4.48 -9.46 -14.62
CA ARG A 162 4.26 -10.46 -13.57
C ARG A 162 5.14 -10.24 -12.36
N GLN A 163 6.43 -10.01 -12.56
CA GLN A 163 7.40 -9.71 -11.50
C GLN A 163 7.10 -8.37 -10.81
N THR A 164 6.38 -7.47 -11.47
CA THR A 164 5.95 -6.19 -10.90
C THR A 164 4.67 -6.32 -10.08
N LEU A 165 3.65 -7.02 -10.60
CA LEU A 165 2.32 -7.05 -9.99
C LEU A 165 2.16 -8.09 -8.88
N LEU A 166 2.68 -9.32 -9.07
CA LEU A 166 2.46 -10.39 -8.10
C LEU A 166 2.98 -10.06 -6.70
N PRO A 167 4.19 -9.49 -6.52
CA PRO A 167 4.66 -9.13 -5.18
C PRO A 167 3.81 -8.06 -4.50
N ILE A 168 3.23 -7.13 -5.27
CA ILE A 168 2.31 -6.12 -4.73
C ILE A 168 1.01 -6.78 -4.30
N TRP A 169 0.45 -7.67 -5.13
CA TRP A 169 -0.77 -8.42 -4.83
C TRP A 169 -0.62 -9.32 -3.59
N GLU A 170 0.45 -10.11 -3.52
CA GLU A 170 0.75 -10.97 -2.37
C GLU A 170 0.87 -10.14 -1.09
N LYS A 171 1.57 -9.00 -1.18
CA LYS A 171 1.75 -8.12 -0.03
C LYS A 171 0.45 -7.48 0.43
N ILE A 172 -0.34 -6.89 -0.48
CA ILE A 172 -1.58 -6.19 -0.12
C ILE A 172 -2.64 -7.12 0.46
N THR A 173 -2.60 -8.40 0.08
CA THR A 173 -3.52 -9.42 0.59
C THR A 173 -3.05 -10.09 1.89
N SER A 174 -1.85 -9.78 2.35
CA SER A 174 -1.24 -10.42 3.53
C SER A 174 -1.42 -9.66 4.85
N GLY A 175 -2.04 -8.48 4.83
CA GLY A 175 -2.22 -7.62 6.00
C GLY A 175 -2.92 -6.31 5.66
N GLN A 176 -2.83 -5.31 6.55
CA GLN A 176 -3.46 -4.01 6.40
C GLN A 176 -2.44 -2.88 6.39
N SER A 177 -2.69 -1.82 5.59
CA SER A 177 -1.97 -0.56 5.75
C SER A 177 -2.43 0.16 7.02
N GLY A 178 -1.50 0.75 7.77
CA GLY A 178 -1.85 1.48 8.98
C GLY A 178 -0.68 2.21 9.62
N PHE A 179 -0.99 3.34 10.26
CA PHE A 179 -0.06 4.10 11.10
C PHE A 179 -0.71 4.44 12.43
N MET A 180 0.06 4.35 13.51
CA MET A 180 -0.32 5.01 14.74
C MET A 180 0.08 6.49 14.62
N HIS A 181 -0.85 7.36 14.25
CA HIS A 181 -0.56 8.79 14.12
C HIS A 181 -0.11 9.36 15.49
N PRO A 182 0.93 10.21 15.55
CA PRO A 182 1.43 10.74 16.83
C PRO A 182 0.39 11.46 17.68
N ASP A 183 -0.61 12.08 17.05
CA ASP A 183 -1.70 12.76 17.77
C ASP A 183 -2.76 11.80 18.35
N ASN A 184 -2.78 10.54 17.88
CA ASN A 184 -3.64 9.49 18.40
C ASN A 184 -2.92 8.63 19.45
N MET A 185 -1.61 8.83 19.65
CA MET A 185 -0.85 8.15 20.71
C MET A 185 -1.26 8.68 22.08
N ASN A 186 -1.40 7.78 23.06
CA ASN A 186 -1.42 8.21 24.45
C ASN A 186 -0.09 8.91 24.83
N ALA A 187 -0.11 9.74 25.86
CA ALA A 187 1.01 10.59 26.24
C ALA A 187 2.30 9.77 26.46
N GLU A 188 2.18 8.61 27.11
CA GLU A 188 3.30 7.75 27.44
C GLU A 188 3.97 7.17 26.18
N ILE A 189 3.20 6.68 25.21
CA ILE A 189 3.71 6.18 23.92
C ILE A 189 4.24 7.33 23.06
N ARG A 190 3.60 8.51 23.11
CA ARG A 190 4.08 9.70 22.39
C ARG A 190 5.46 10.13 22.86
N GLU A 191 5.76 10.05 24.15
CA GLU A 191 7.10 10.32 24.68
C GLU A 191 8.16 9.35 24.12
N VAL A 192 7.84 8.06 24.04
CA VAL A 192 8.73 7.06 23.43
C VAL A 192 8.94 7.36 21.95
N TRP A 193 7.89 7.74 21.22
CA TRP A 193 7.98 8.15 19.82
C TRP A 193 8.91 9.35 19.65
N LEU A 194 8.76 10.41 20.43
CA LEU A 194 9.60 11.60 20.34
C LEU A 194 11.07 11.29 20.64
N ALA A 195 11.34 10.42 21.61
CA ALA A 195 12.69 9.96 21.91
C ALA A 195 13.31 9.18 20.73
N PHE A 196 12.56 8.25 20.14
CA PHE A 196 13.01 7.46 18.99
C PHE A 196 13.22 8.33 17.75
N LYS A 197 12.22 9.16 17.42
CA LYS A 197 12.25 10.11 16.30
C LYS A 197 13.50 10.99 16.35
N GLY A 198 13.81 11.52 17.54
CA GLY A 198 14.95 12.39 17.81
C GLY A 198 16.29 11.68 18.03
N GLY A 199 16.35 10.34 17.91
CA GLY A 199 17.59 9.56 18.06
C GLY A 199 18.10 9.43 19.50
N LYS A 200 17.28 9.77 20.51
CA LYS A 200 17.62 9.58 21.94
C LYS A 200 17.52 8.12 22.38
N THR A 201 16.80 7.30 21.60
CA THR A 201 16.73 5.85 21.74
C THR A 201 16.69 5.23 20.34
N ASP A 202 17.18 4.01 20.21
CA ASP A 202 17.00 3.19 19.02
C ASP A 202 15.66 2.42 19.07
N LEU A 203 15.40 1.62 18.04
CA LEU A 203 14.14 0.87 17.91
C LEU A 203 13.99 -0.21 18.99
N GLU A 204 15.08 -0.87 19.38
CA GLU A 204 15.05 -1.88 20.45
C GLU A 204 14.79 -1.25 21.82
N GLY A 205 15.45 -0.14 22.14
CA GLY A 205 15.17 0.65 23.33
C GLY A 205 13.73 1.16 23.37
N ALA A 206 13.18 1.56 22.22
CA ALA A 206 11.76 1.92 22.11
C ALA A 206 10.84 0.73 22.43
N LYS A 207 11.10 -0.47 21.88
CA LYS A 207 10.34 -1.70 22.17
C LYS A 207 10.37 -2.05 23.67
N ILE A 208 11.55 -1.98 24.30
CA ILE A 208 11.70 -2.26 25.73
C ILE A 208 10.82 -1.30 26.55
N ARG A 209 10.87 0.00 26.25
CA ARG A 209 10.05 1.00 26.94
C ARG A 209 8.55 0.76 26.73
N MET A 210 8.11 0.43 25.52
CA MET A 210 6.70 0.08 25.25
C MET A 210 6.25 -1.14 26.06
N ASN A 211 7.07 -2.18 26.15
CA ASN A 211 6.78 -3.37 26.96
C ASN A 211 6.63 -3.05 28.45
N ILE A 212 7.48 -2.15 28.98
CA ILE A 212 7.38 -1.68 30.36
C ILE A 212 6.07 -0.93 30.60
N LEU A 213 5.64 -0.11 29.63
CA LEU A 213 4.41 0.68 29.73
C LEU A 213 3.12 -0.15 29.58
N LYS A 214 3.18 -1.30 28.89
CA LYS A 214 2.02 -2.12 28.53
C LYS A 214 1.05 -2.42 29.70
N PRO A 215 1.49 -2.86 30.89
CA PRO A 215 0.57 -3.13 32.00
C PRO A 215 -0.18 -1.89 32.49
N HIS A 216 0.45 -0.72 32.41
CA HIS A 216 -0.16 0.55 32.81
C HIS A 216 -1.23 1.00 31.80
N LEU A 217 -0.93 0.86 30.50
CA LEU A 217 -1.84 1.22 29.42
C LEU A 217 -3.13 0.37 29.44
N ILE A 218 -2.99 -0.94 29.69
CA ILE A 218 -4.15 -1.85 29.83
C ILE A 218 -5.09 -1.38 30.96
N LYS A 219 -4.54 -1.11 32.16
CA LYS A 219 -5.33 -0.62 33.30
C LYS A 219 -6.02 0.71 33.03
N LYS A 220 -5.38 1.60 32.27
CA LYS A 220 -5.94 2.91 31.90
C LYS A 220 -7.12 2.76 30.92
N TYR A 221 -6.98 1.87 29.94
CA TYR A 221 -8.04 1.52 28.99
C TYR A 221 -9.25 0.91 29.71
N GLU A 222 -9.03 -0.09 30.56
CA GLU A 222 -10.11 -0.73 31.35
C GLU A 222 -10.88 0.30 32.20
N LYS A 223 -10.19 1.23 32.87
CA LYS A 223 -10.83 2.27 33.67
C LYS A 223 -11.64 3.27 32.86
N GLN A 224 -11.22 3.59 31.64
CA GLN A 224 -11.95 4.50 30.76
C GLN A 224 -13.23 3.85 30.23
N HIS A 225 -13.17 2.58 29.83
CA HIS A 225 -14.31 1.85 29.26
C HIS A 225 -15.29 1.30 30.32
N HIS A 226 -14.88 1.16 31.59
CA HIS A 226 -15.82 0.84 32.67
C HIS A 226 -16.70 2.04 33.09
N LYS A 227 -16.27 3.27 32.80
CA LYS A 227 -17.03 4.49 33.11
C LYS A 227 -18.05 4.86 32.03
N SER A 228 -17.88 4.41 30.79
CA SER A 228 -18.78 4.68 29.66
C SER A 228 -19.95 3.70 29.55
N GLY A 229 -20.02 2.69 30.41
CA GLY A 229 -21.10 1.68 30.45
C GLY A 229 -22.08 1.85 31.61
N ARG A 230 -22.14 3.04 32.24
CA ARG A 230 -23.13 3.41 33.26
C ARG A 230 -23.87 4.67 32.85
#